data_AF-A0A183HEM1-F1
#
_entry.id   AF-A0A183HEM1-F1
#
_cell.length_a   1.000
_cell.length_b   1.000
_cell.length_c   1.000
_cell.angle_alpha   90.00
_cell.angle_beta   90.00
_cell.angle_gamma   90.00
#
_symmetry.space_group_name_H-M   'P 1'
#
loop_
_entity.id
_entity.type
_entity.pdbx_description
1 polymer ?
#
loop_
_entity_poly.entity_id
_entity_poly.type
_entity_poly.pdbx_seq_one_letter_code
_entity_poly.pdbx_strand_id
1 'polypeptide(L)'
;MLTQQSTSLRFIFIILLAENSPVLFGRQVFRRGDITLGGLFPVHEAGRNGSECGDLKAAQGVQRLQAMLYALDLVNNDDTILPGILLGAQILDTW
;
A
#
# COMPACT_ATOMS: atom_id res chain seq x y z
N MET A 1 29.47 -33.16 -0.80
CA MET A 1 30.04 -31.83 -0.49
C MET A 1 29.86 -30.80 -1.61
N LEU A 2 29.51 -31.19 -2.85
CA LEU A 2 29.34 -30.25 -3.99
C LEU A 2 27.92 -29.63 -4.13
N THR A 3 26.91 -30.19 -3.46
CA THR A 3 25.51 -29.71 -3.56
C THR A 3 25.20 -28.50 -2.66
N GLN A 4 25.95 -28.30 -1.58
CA GLN A 4 25.76 -27.20 -0.62
C GLN A 4 26.32 -25.87 -1.14
N GLN A 5 27.31 -25.90 -2.02
CA GLN A 5 27.91 -24.71 -2.63
C GLN A 5 27.00 -24.08 -3.70
N SER A 6 26.23 -24.92 -4.40
CA SER A 6 25.28 -24.51 -5.46
C SER A 6 24.03 -23.82 -4.89
N THR A 7 23.53 -24.27 -3.74
CA THR A 7 22.40 -23.61 -3.06
C THR A 7 22.78 -22.21 -2.57
N SER A 8 23.98 -22.04 -2.00
CA SER A 8 24.48 -20.74 -1.55
C SER A 8 24.56 -19.70 -2.67
N LEU A 9 25.02 -20.07 -3.87
CA LEU A 9 25.06 -19.16 -5.03
C LEU A 9 23.65 -18.75 -5.50
N ARG A 10 22.67 -19.67 -5.46
CA ARG A 10 21.28 -19.35 -5.83
C ARG A 10 20.64 -18.37 -4.85
N PHE A 11 20.93 -18.50 -3.55
CA PHE A 11 20.47 -17.54 -2.53
C PHE A 11 21.09 -16.16 -2.74
N ILE A 12 22.38 -16.08 -3.03
CA ILE A 12 23.07 -14.81 -3.33
C ILE A 12 22.46 -14.14 -4.57
N PHE A 13 22.14 -14.90 -5.61
CA PHE A 13 21.51 -14.37 -6.82
C PHE A 13 20.09 -13.84 -6.57
N ILE A 14 19.30 -14.51 -5.71
CA ILE A 14 17.97 -14.03 -5.29
C ILE A 14 18.09 -12.73 -4.48
N ILE A 15 19.07 -12.63 -3.58
CA ILE A 15 19.32 -11.41 -2.80
C ILE A 15 19.73 -10.25 -3.73
N LEU A 16 20.62 -10.47 -4.69
CA LEU A 16 21.05 -9.45 -5.66
C LEU A 16 19.90 -8.96 -6.58
N LEU A 17 18.93 -9.83 -6.90
CA LEU A 17 17.71 -9.44 -7.63
C LEU A 17 16.72 -8.67 -6.73
N ALA A 18 16.65 -8.99 -5.43
CA ALA A 18 15.78 -8.31 -4.48
C ALA A 18 16.31 -6.91 -4.08
N GLU A 19 17.63 -6.73 -4.03
CA GLU A 19 18.30 -5.47 -3.64
C GLU A 19 18.13 -4.32 -4.66
N ASN A 20 17.66 -4.61 -5.88
CA ASN A 20 17.42 -3.60 -6.92
C ASN A 20 15.95 -3.19 -7.09
N SER A 21 15.11 -3.49 -6.10
CA SER A 21 13.80 -2.84 -6.03
C SER A 21 13.96 -1.53 -5.28
N PRO A 22 14.00 -0.35 -5.94
CA PRO A 22 13.73 0.86 -5.20
C PRO A 22 12.29 0.69 -4.70
N VAL A 23 12.11 0.49 -3.40
CA VAL A 23 10.83 0.76 -2.74
C VAL A 23 10.69 2.29 -2.77
N LEU A 24 10.50 2.84 -3.97
CA LEU A 24 10.23 4.24 -4.30
C LEU A 24 8.75 4.52 -4.06
N PHE A 25 8.24 3.98 -2.96
CA PHE A 25 6.85 4.10 -2.58
C PHE A 25 6.85 5.04 -1.39
N GLY A 26 6.43 6.28 -1.63
CA GLY A 26 6.13 7.22 -0.55
C GLY A 26 5.21 6.58 0.48
N ARG A 27 5.08 7.18 1.66
CA ARG A 27 4.26 6.64 2.74
C ARG A 27 2.80 6.53 2.27
N GLN A 28 2.37 5.31 1.91
CA GLN A 28 1.08 5.07 1.29
C GLN A 28 0.50 3.72 1.71
N VAL A 29 -0.83 3.58 1.57
CA VAL A 29 -1.51 2.28 1.69
C VAL A 29 -1.74 1.73 0.30
N PHE A 30 -1.31 0.50 0.06
CA PHE A 30 -1.53 -0.16 -1.22
C PHE A 30 -2.17 -1.53 -1.02
N ARG A 31 -3.26 -1.75 -1.76
CA ARG A 31 -3.99 -3.00 -1.83
C ARG A 31 -4.06 -3.42 -3.29
N ARG A 32 -3.59 -4.62 -3.60
CA ARG A 32 -3.67 -5.17 -4.96
C ARG A 32 -5.13 -5.44 -5.35
N GLY A 33 -5.46 -5.20 -6.61
CA GLY A 33 -6.68 -5.63 -7.28
C GLY A 33 -6.50 -5.53 -8.79
N ASP A 34 -7.47 -6.04 -9.54
CA ASP A 34 -7.52 -5.96 -11.00
C ASP A 34 -7.70 -4.50 -11.46
N ILE A 35 -8.49 -3.74 -10.69
CA ILE A 35 -8.64 -2.28 -10.83
C ILE A 35 -8.18 -1.62 -9.54
N THR A 36 -7.27 -0.66 -9.64
CA THR A 36 -6.76 0.08 -8.47
C THR A 36 -7.43 1.44 -8.37
N LEU A 37 -8.11 1.71 -7.26
CA LEU A 37 -8.68 3.02 -6.98
C LEU A 37 -7.69 3.91 -6.24
N GLY A 38 -7.48 5.13 -6.75
CA GLY A 38 -6.74 6.17 -6.04
C GLY A 38 -7.54 6.73 -4.86
N GLY A 39 -6.89 6.98 -3.73
CA GLY A 39 -7.48 7.64 -2.57
C GLY A 39 -6.58 8.71 -2.01
N LEU A 40 -7.13 9.89 -1.71
CA LEU A 40 -6.44 10.99 -1.06
C LEU A 40 -7.18 11.34 0.23
N PHE A 41 -6.50 11.21 1.37
CA PHE A 41 -7.09 11.50 2.67
C PHE A 41 -6.17 12.42 3.46
N PRO A 42 -6.72 13.40 4.20
CA PRO A 42 -5.94 14.25 5.09
C PRO A 42 -5.67 13.49 6.39
N VAL A 43 -4.75 12.53 6.35
CA VAL A 43 -4.41 11.71 7.52
C VAL A 43 -3.65 12.55 8.53
N HIS A 44 -2.79 13.45 8.07
CA HIS A 44 -2.18 14.48 8.91
C HIS A 44 -2.75 15.88 8.64
N GLU A 45 -2.56 16.77 9.61
CA GLU A 45 -2.67 18.21 9.41
C GLU A 45 -1.53 18.71 8.52
N ALA A 46 -1.69 19.91 7.96
CA ALA A 46 -0.58 20.59 7.32
C ALA A 46 0.54 20.85 8.34
N GLY A 47 1.77 20.57 7.96
CA GLY A 47 2.93 20.84 8.80
C GLY A 47 3.11 22.32 9.15
N ARG A 48 3.88 22.57 10.22
CA ARG A 48 4.22 23.91 10.70
C ARG A 48 5.74 24.01 10.81
N ASN A 49 6.28 25.22 10.65
CA ASN A 49 7.71 25.50 10.82
C ASN A 49 8.64 24.63 9.94
N GLY A 50 8.23 24.35 8.70
CA GLY A 50 9.03 23.59 7.75
C GLY A 50 8.90 22.07 7.85
N SER A 51 8.03 21.54 8.72
CA SER A 51 7.59 20.15 8.60
C SER A 51 6.65 19.97 7.42
N GLU A 52 6.70 18.81 6.76
CA GLU A 52 5.76 18.45 5.69
C GLU A 52 4.37 18.14 6.28
N CYS A 53 4.33 17.25 7.27
CA CYS A 53 3.11 16.84 7.97
C CYS A 53 3.01 17.44 9.38
N GLY A 54 1.78 17.58 9.88
CA GLY A 54 1.43 17.92 11.26
C GLY A 54 0.87 16.73 12.05
N ASP A 55 0.00 16.99 13.01
CA ASP A 55 -0.61 15.96 13.86
C ASP A 55 -1.60 15.06 13.09
N LEU A 56 -1.86 13.87 13.63
CA LEU A 56 -2.76 12.90 13.03
C LEU A 56 -4.24 13.25 13.25
N LYS A 57 -5.00 13.28 12.16
CA LYS A 57 -6.44 13.54 12.16
C LYS A 57 -7.23 12.23 12.25
N ALA A 58 -7.39 11.70 13.46
CA ALA A 58 -8.04 10.40 13.68
C ALA A 58 -9.42 10.25 12.99
N ALA A 59 -10.34 11.20 13.21
CA ALA A 59 -11.70 11.11 12.66
C ALA A 59 -11.81 11.54 11.18
N GLN A 60 -11.11 12.61 10.79
CA GLN A 60 -11.27 13.19 9.44
C GLN A 60 -10.32 12.57 8.41
N GLY A 61 -9.24 11.95 8.87
CA GLY A 61 -8.23 11.29 8.05
C GLY A 61 -8.33 9.77 8.18
N VAL A 62 -7.89 9.23 9.31
CA VAL A 62 -7.76 7.78 9.51
C VAL A 62 -9.10 7.06 9.38
N GLN A 63 -10.15 7.54 10.05
CA GLN A 63 -11.45 6.89 9.98
C GLN A 63 -12.04 6.91 8.56
N ARG A 64 -11.81 7.96 7.78
CA ARG A 64 -12.27 8.05 6.38
C ARG A 64 -11.47 7.12 5.46
N LEU A 65 -10.15 7.06 5.65
CA LEU A 65 -9.29 6.10 4.96
C LEU A 65 -9.78 4.68 5.25
N GLN A 66 -10.03 4.36 6.52
CA GLN A 66 -10.50 3.04 6.93
C GLN A 66 -11.93 2.75 6.40
N ALA A 67 -12.78 3.76 6.29
CA ALA A 67 -14.10 3.61 5.66
C ALA A 67 -13.99 3.25 4.17
N MET A 68 -13.02 3.80 3.43
CA MET A 68 -12.76 3.38 2.05
C MET A 68 -12.29 1.91 1.98
N LEU A 69 -11.35 1.51 2.84
CA LEU A 69 -10.89 0.12 2.89
C LEU A 69 -12.03 -0.85 3.23
N TYR A 70 -12.89 -0.48 4.18
CA TYR A 70 -14.07 -1.24 4.54
C TYR A 70 -15.08 -1.33 3.39
N ALA A 71 -15.32 -0.23 2.66
CA ALA A 71 -16.20 -0.24 1.49
C ALA A 71 -15.67 -1.16 0.37
N LEU A 72 -14.35 -1.18 0.14
CA LEU A 72 -13.72 -2.11 -0.79
C LEU A 72 -13.93 -3.56 -0.36
N ASP A 73 -13.84 -3.86 0.93
CA ASP A 73 -14.15 -5.20 1.45
C ASP A 73 -15.60 -5.59 1.21
N LEU A 74 -16.54 -4.67 1.41
CA LEU A 74 -17.95 -4.95 1.14
C LEU A 74 -18.18 -5.26 -0.35
N VAL A 75 -17.64 -4.43 -1.25
CA VAL A 75 -17.80 -4.64 -2.71
C VAL A 75 -17.14 -5.95 -3.15
N ASN A 76 -15.92 -6.22 -2.71
CA ASN A 76 -15.18 -7.43 -3.12
C ASN A 76 -15.77 -8.74 -2.58
N ASN A 77 -16.63 -8.67 -1.56
CA ASN A 77 -17.35 -9.84 -1.01
C ASN A 77 -18.81 -9.91 -1.46
N ASP A 78 -19.25 -9.00 -2.35
CA ASP A 78 -20.60 -8.99 -2.89
C ASP A 78 -20.60 -9.53 -4.33
N ASP A 79 -21.10 -10.75 -4.51
CA ASP A 79 -21.16 -11.42 -5.81
C ASP A 79 -22.09 -10.71 -6.83
N THR A 80 -22.86 -9.70 -6.41
CA THR A 80 -23.74 -8.91 -7.27
C THR A 80 -23.07 -7.64 -7.79
N ILE A 81 -21.96 -7.21 -7.20
CA ILE A 81 -21.26 -5.96 -7.55
C ILE A 81 -19.87 -6.30 -8.10
N LEU A 82 -19.65 -6.02 -9.39
CA LEU A 82 -18.38 -6.30 -10.08
C LEU A 82 -17.91 -7.77 -9.96
N PRO A 83 -18.77 -8.76 -10.30
CA PRO A 83 -18.41 -10.17 -10.16
C PRO A 83 -17.16 -10.52 -10.96
N GLY A 84 -16.20 -11.16 -10.30
CA GLY A 84 -14.94 -11.58 -10.92
C GLY A 84 -13.90 -10.48 -11.12
N ILE A 85 -14.13 -9.27 -10.58
CA ILE A 85 -13.17 -8.16 -10.59
C ILE A 85 -12.85 -7.76 -9.16
N LEU A 86 -11.59 -7.89 -8.76
CA LEU A 86 -11.13 -7.46 -7.44
C LEU A 86 -10.74 -5.99 -7.45
N LEU A 87 -11.38 -5.18 -6.61
CA LEU A 87 -10.97 -3.78 -6.40
C LEU A 87 -9.79 -3.69 -5.42
N GLY A 88 -8.73 -3.05 -5.89
CA GLY A 88 -7.57 -2.63 -5.11
C GLY A 88 -7.61 -1.14 -4.78
N ALA A 89 -6.56 -0.66 -4.10
CA ALA A 89 -6.42 0.75 -3.75
C ALA A 89 -4.97 1.20 -3.70
N GLN A 90 -4.74 2.45 -4.07
CA GLN A 90 -3.52 3.20 -3.80
C GLN A 90 -3.92 4.49 -3.07
N ILE A 91 -3.59 4.58 -1.79
CA ILE A 91 -4.04 5.66 -0.92
C ILE A 91 -2.84 6.46 -0.41
N LEU A 92 -2.87 7.76 -0.62
CA LEU A 92 -1.84 8.71 -0.20
C LEU A 92 -2.41 9.71 0.81
N ASP A 93 -1.53 10.21 1.67
CA ASP A 93 -1.81 11.39 2.49
C ASP A 93 -1.66 12.65 1.65
N THR A 94 -2.48 13.66 1.92
CA THR A 94 -2.43 14.95 1.20
C THR A 94 -1.42 15.94 1.78
N TRP A 95 -0.93 15.70 3.00
CA TRP A 95 0.00 16.58 3.72
C TRP A 95 1.02 15.79 4.51
#